data_AF-A0A3A0ASY7-F1
#
_entry.id   AF-A0A3A0ASY7-F1
#
_cell.length_a   1.000
_cell.length_b   1.000
_cell.length_c   1.000
_cell.angle_alpha   90.00
_cell.angle_beta   90.00
_cell.angle_gamma   90.00
#
_symmetry.space_group_name_H-M   'P 1'
#
loop_
_entity.id
_entity.type
_entity.pdbx_description
1 polymer ?
#
loop_
_entity_poly.entity_id
_entity_poly.type
_entity_poly.pdbx_seq_one_letter_code
_entity_poly.pdbx_strand_id
1 'polypeptide(L)'
;MNGNIVLTDPTATPARILQLYEHLELYSAGDPPANTLFVLGRPPLAVLATGSGDQLLLIDPPADARQRFRLPEQTAALFTGPPQETGLPQVQTTAGGVAHIRIGEHLLDIYSQRSGNIVHLPALGILCGGQFGSDATLPQLAPASDGSEELDTLRLLARLVKERQIQLYIPQTGLQAGERAEVMRRLANDVAYLHSLRRVVPALAQRGDEAETSASVADSLLPADRNSLHCRRIHLANVQTLLGQTGQKRATT
;
A
#
# COMPACT_ATOMS: atom_id res chain seq x y z
N MET A 1 3.81 24.89 12.28
CA MET A 1 5.16 25.03 11.69
C MET A 1 5.72 23.64 11.58
N ASN A 2 5.76 23.04 10.38
CA ASN A 2 6.21 21.67 10.20
C ASN A 2 7.74 21.64 10.06
N GLY A 3 8.44 21.08 11.04
CA GLY A 3 9.87 20.83 10.96
C GLY A 3 10.16 19.69 9.98
N ASN A 4 10.85 19.99 8.88
CA ASN A 4 11.40 18.98 7.99
C ASN A 4 12.82 18.65 8.46
N ILE A 5 13.04 17.46 9.01
CA ILE A 5 14.38 16.96 9.29
C ILE A 5 14.78 16.06 8.11
N VAL A 6 15.81 16.47 7.38
CA VAL A 6 16.41 15.69 6.29
C VAL A 6 17.69 15.06 6.83
N LEU A 7 17.75 13.72 6.89
CA LEU A 7 18.97 13.01 7.27
C LEU A 7 19.86 12.92 6.03
N THR A 8 20.95 13.69 6.00
CA THR A 8 21.89 13.76 4.88
C THR A 8 23.15 12.96 5.22
N ASP A 9 23.10 11.65 5.05
CA ASP A 9 24.30 10.83 4.93
C ASP A 9 24.59 10.66 3.43
N PRO A 10 25.75 11.07 2.89
CA PRO A 10 25.99 11.17 1.44
C PRO A 10 26.02 9.82 0.71
N THR A 11 26.00 8.69 1.42
CA THR A 11 25.90 7.32 0.88
C THR A 11 24.55 6.66 1.13
N ALA A 12 23.65 7.29 1.89
CA ALA A 12 22.35 6.74 2.22
C ALA A 12 21.26 7.34 1.32
N THR A 13 20.36 6.48 0.84
CA THR A 13 19.16 6.93 0.14
C THR A 13 18.41 7.95 1.01
N PRO A 14 17.98 9.10 0.47
CA PRO A 14 17.42 10.18 1.27
C PRO A 14 16.24 9.67 2.09
N ALA A 15 16.34 9.85 3.41
CA ALA A 15 15.29 9.52 4.37
C ALA A 15 14.75 10.81 4.98
N ARG A 16 13.42 10.87 5.10
CA ARG A 16 12.68 12.00 5.67
C ARG A 16 11.77 11.50 6.76
N ILE A 17 11.74 12.23 7.88
CA ILE A 17 10.71 12.09 8.90
C ILE A 17 9.88 13.36 8.90
N LEU A 18 8.57 13.20 8.83
CA LEU A 18 7.59 14.27 8.91
C LEU A 18 6.66 14.01 10.09
N GLN A 19 6.68 14.89 11.08
CA GLN A 19 5.67 14.88 12.14
C GLN A 19 4.34 15.38 11.57
N LEU A 20 3.35 14.49 11.50
CA LEU A 20 2.01 14.79 10.98
C LEU A 20 1.12 15.35 12.09
N TYR A 21 1.21 14.75 13.27
CA TYR A 21 0.51 15.16 14.47
C TYR A 21 1.33 14.78 15.71
N GLU A 22 0.91 15.19 16.90
CA GLU A 22 1.48 14.67 18.13
C GLU A 22 1.34 13.14 18.15
N HIS A 23 2.45 12.43 18.39
CA HIS A 23 2.54 10.97 18.39
C HIS A 23 2.22 10.27 17.04
N LEU A 24 2.19 11.02 15.94
CA LEU A 24 2.01 10.49 14.60
C LEU A 24 3.07 11.02 13.64
N GLU A 25 3.95 10.13 13.18
CA GLU A 25 5.09 10.47 12.35
C GLU A 25 5.11 9.63 11.07
N LEU A 26 5.45 10.26 9.96
CA LEU A 26 5.63 9.60 8.67
C LEU A 26 7.10 9.54 8.33
N TYR A 27 7.61 8.33 8.19
CA TYR A 27 8.93 8.05 7.69
C TYR A 27 8.85 7.70 6.20
N SER A 28 9.66 8.34 5.37
CA SER A 28 9.75 8.07 3.93
C SER A 28 11.21 7.90 3.54
N ALA A 29 11.56 6.78 2.91
CA ALA A 29 12.93 6.56 2.44
C ALA A 29 12.99 5.69 1.19
N GLY A 30 14.05 5.87 0.40
CA GLY A 30 14.20 5.20 -0.88
C GLY A 30 13.90 6.11 -2.07
N ASP A 31 14.15 5.59 -3.26
CA ASP A 31 13.73 6.19 -4.52
C ASP A 31 13.15 5.10 -5.44
N PRO A 32 11.81 5.00 -5.60
CA PRO A 32 10.80 5.87 -4.98
C PRO A 32 10.66 5.68 -3.47
N PRO A 33 10.11 6.67 -2.74
CA PRO A 33 10.01 6.59 -1.29
C PRO A 33 9.04 5.49 -0.85
N ALA A 34 9.50 4.59 0.01
CA ALA A 34 8.66 3.69 0.78
C ALA A 34 8.23 4.39 2.08
N ASN A 35 6.94 4.37 2.36
CA ASN A 35 6.34 5.11 3.46
C ASN A 35 6.03 4.17 4.64
N THR A 36 6.42 4.58 5.84
CA THR A 36 6.07 3.92 7.10
C THR A 36 5.41 4.93 8.03
N LEU A 37 4.19 4.65 8.47
CA LEU A 37 3.50 5.49 9.45
C LEU A 37 3.73 4.94 10.86
N PHE A 38 4.24 5.79 11.74
CA PHE A 38 4.45 5.53 13.15
C PHE A 38 3.27 6.10 13.93
N VAL A 39 2.49 5.22 14.54
CA VAL A 39 1.33 5.58 15.38
C VAL A 39 1.68 5.23 16.82
N LEU A 40 2.11 6.22 17.59
CA LEU A 40 2.51 6.05 18.97
C LEU A 40 1.31 6.31 19.89
N GLY A 41 1.05 5.36 20.77
CA GLY A 41 0.03 5.43 21.79
C GLY A 41 0.66 5.46 23.16
N ARG A 42 0.57 6.62 23.83
CA ARG A 42 0.98 6.72 25.23
C ARG A 42 -0.23 6.47 26.14
N PRO A 43 -0.12 5.58 27.14
CA PRO A 43 -1.20 5.39 28.09
C PRO A 43 -1.42 6.68 28.90
N PRO A 44 -2.67 7.03 29.24
CA PRO A 44 -2.94 8.14 30.15
C PRO A 44 -2.24 7.88 31.48
N LEU A 45 -1.63 8.91 32.07
CA LEU A 45 -0.92 8.83 33.37
C LEU A 45 -1.75 8.17 34.49
N ALA A 46 -3.09 8.26 34.40
CA ALA A 46 -4.02 7.67 35.36
C ALA A 46 -4.19 6.13 35.26
N VAL A 47 -3.72 5.49 34.17
CA VAL A 47 -3.91 4.05 33.89
C VAL A 47 -2.59 3.28 34.07
N LEU A 48 -1.60 3.86 34.76
CA LEU A 48 -0.33 3.22 35.11
C LEU A 48 -0.50 2.13 36.18
N ALA A 49 -1.30 1.10 35.88
CA ALA A 49 -1.15 -0.22 36.45
C ALA A 49 -0.11 -1.00 35.63
N THR A 50 0.68 -1.80 36.34
CA THR A 50 1.85 -2.56 35.88
C THR A 50 1.69 -3.17 34.49
N GLY A 51 2.56 -2.76 33.54
CA GLY A 51 2.61 -3.28 32.17
C GLY A 51 2.14 -2.32 31.07
N SER A 52 1.78 -1.08 31.39
CA SER A 52 1.39 -0.05 30.43
C SER A 52 2.61 0.73 29.90
N GLY A 53 3.38 0.09 29.01
CA GLY A 53 4.42 0.79 28.23
C GLY A 53 3.83 1.55 27.04
N ASP A 54 4.64 2.40 26.41
CA ASP A 54 4.31 3.05 25.14
C ASP A 54 3.98 1.97 24.08
N GLN A 55 2.81 2.10 23.45
CA GLN A 55 2.35 1.23 22.37
C GLN A 55 2.72 1.85 21.03
N LEU A 56 3.32 1.09 20.12
CA LEU A 56 3.67 1.58 18.80
C LEU A 56 3.10 0.66 17.72
N LEU A 57 2.31 1.22 16.81
CA LEU A 57 1.91 0.55 15.58
C LEU A 57 2.69 1.16 14.42
N LEU A 58 3.43 0.30 13.71
CA LEU A 58 4.06 0.66 12.44
C LEU A 58 3.19 0.17 11.28
N ILE A 59 2.78 1.08 10.41
CA ILE A 59 2.11 0.73 9.16
C ILE A 59 3.13 0.71 8.04
N ASP A 60 3.25 -0.42 7.35
CA ASP A 60 4.26 -0.69 6.32
C ASP A 60 5.71 -0.44 6.77
N PRO A 61 6.17 -1.06 7.89
CA PRO A 61 7.56 -0.96 8.30
C PRO A 61 8.50 -1.58 7.27
N PRO A 62 9.74 -1.04 7.10
CA PRO A 62 10.74 -1.68 6.26
C PRO A 62 11.20 -3.01 6.88
N ALA A 63 11.73 -3.92 6.06
CA ALA A 63 12.22 -5.24 6.49
C ALA A 63 13.25 -5.17 7.64
N ASP A 64 14.06 -4.11 7.66
CA ASP A 64 15.11 -3.87 8.66
C ASP A 64 14.64 -3.06 9.88
N ALA A 65 13.32 -2.85 10.07
CA ALA A 65 12.77 -1.96 11.10
C ALA A 65 13.33 -2.19 12.52
N ARG A 66 13.52 -3.45 12.94
CA ARG A 66 14.09 -3.80 14.25
C ARG A 66 15.53 -3.35 14.45
N GLN A 67 16.31 -3.29 13.38
CA GLN A 67 17.71 -2.87 13.40
C GLN A 67 17.81 -1.36 13.23
N ARG A 68 16.88 -0.81 12.42
CA ARG A 68 16.86 0.60 12.02
C ARG A 68 16.33 1.54 13.10
N PHE A 69 15.35 1.10 13.89
CA PHE A 69 14.66 1.95 14.85
C PHE A 69 14.81 1.43 16.28
N ARG A 70 14.84 2.35 17.24
CA ARG A 70 14.69 2.02 18.66
C ARG A 70 13.21 1.93 18.98
N LEU A 71 12.70 0.71 19.06
CA LEU A 71 11.28 0.42 19.21
C LEU A 71 10.95 0.06 20.67
N PRO A 72 9.82 0.53 21.23
CA PRO A 72 9.35 0.08 22.53
C PRO A 72 8.97 -1.41 22.48
N GLU A 73 8.88 -2.04 23.65
CA GLU A 73 8.53 -3.47 23.75
C GLU A 73 7.16 -3.79 23.12
N GLN A 74 6.17 -2.89 23.29
CA GLN A 74 4.83 -3.03 22.73
C GLN A 74 4.74 -2.47 21.31
N THR A 75 5.58 -2.99 20.40
CA THR A 75 5.54 -2.64 18.98
C THR A 75 4.90 -3.73 18.14
N ALA A 76 3.97 -3.35 17.26
CA ALA A 76 3.37 -4.23 16.26
C ALA A 76 3.48 -3.63 14.86
N ALA A 77 3.42 -4.49 13.84
CA ALA A 77 3.40 -4.14 12.43
C ALA A 77 2.03 -4.42 11.81
N LEU A 78 1.56 -3.52 10.95
CA LEU A 78 0.43 -3.71 10.06
C LEU A 78 0.89 -3.42 8.63
N PHE A 79 0.56 -4.28 7.70
CA PHE A 79 0.90 -4.10 6.29
C PHE A 79 -0.35 -3.74 5.50
N THR A 80 -0.26 -2.70 4.66
CA THR A 80 -1.31 -2.35 3.71
C THR A 80 -1.18 -3.14 2.41
N GLY A 81 0.03 -3.61 2.10
CA GLY A 81 0.30 -4.62 1.08
C GLY A 81 0.52 -6.03 1.67
N PRO A 82 1.15 -6.94 0.91
CA PRO A 82 1.51 -8.27 1.40
C PRO A 82 2.39 -8.20 2.67
N PRO A 83 2.16 -9.07 3.67
CA PRO A 83 2.99 -9.11 4.86
C PRO A 83 4.48 -9.35 4.55
N GLN A 84 5.35 -8.69 5.30
CA GLN A 84 6.80 -8.85 5.20
C GLN A 84 7.39 -9.35 6.51
N GLU A 85 8.48 -10.12 6.43
CA GLU A 85 9.24 -10.52 7.61
C GLU A 85 10.07 -9.34 8.13
N THR A 86 9.61 -8.75 9.24
CA THR A 86 10.30 -7.65 9.94
C THR A 86 10.80 -8.07 11.33
N GLY A 87 10.50 -9.31 11.71
CA GLY A 87 10.65 -9.82 13.06
C GLY A 87 9.64 -9.27 14.07
N LEU A 88 8.84 -8.25 13.73
CA LEU A 88 7.86 -7.66 14.65
C LEU A 88 6.58 -8.50 14.74
N PRO A 89 5.88 -8.52 15.89
CA PRO A 89 4.52 -9.02 15.99
C PRO A 89 3.64 -8.36 14.92
N GLN A 90 2.83 -9.15 14.22
CA GLN A 90 1.97 -8.66 13.15
C GLN A 90 0.51 -8.60 13.61
N VAL A 91 -0.16 -7.49 13.32
CA VAL A 91 -1.61 -7.37 13.47
C VAL A 91 -2.28 -8.30 12.47
N GLN A 92 -3.03 -9.27 12.97
CA GLN A 92 -3.81 -10.18 12.12
C GLN A 92 -5.13 -9.54 11.74
N THR A 93 -5.48 -9.62 10.46
CA THR A 93 -6.75 -9.13 9.93
C THR A 93 -7.49 -10.24 9.18
N THR A 94 -8.81 -10.11 9.11
CA THR A 94 -9.67 -11.04 8.37
C THR A 94 -10.30 -10.29 7.20
N ALA A 95 -10.09 -10.80 5.99
CA ALA A 95 -10.64 -10.18 4.77
C ALA A 95 -12.17 -10.05 4.81
N GLY A 96 -12.69 -8.97 4.23
CA GLY A 96 -14.12 -8.66 4.16
C GLY A 96 -14.67 -7.87 5.34
N GLY A 97 -13.85 -7.59 6.36
CA GLY A 97 -14.23 -6.85 7.56
C GLY A 97 -13.66 -5.42 7.63
N VAL A 98 -14.19 -4.66 8.59
CA VAL A 98 -13.60 -3.41 9.08
C VAL A 98 -13.32 -3.57 10.56
N ALA A 99 -12.06 -3.39 10.96
CA ALA A 99 -11.68 -3.33 12.36
C ALA A 99 -11.50 -1.87 12.79
N HIS A 100 -11.91 -1.56 14.02
CA HIS A 100 -11.69 -0.27 14.64
C HIS A 100 -10.72 -0.48 15.81
N ILE A 101 -9.53 0.12 15.72
CA ILE A 101 -8.51 -0.01 16.75
C ILE A 101 -8.15 1.36 17.31
N ARG A 102 -7.79 1.39 18.60
CA ARG A 102 -7.31 2.58 19.28
C ARG A 102 -5.87 2.35 19.73
N ILE A 103 -4.98 3.26 19.35
CA ILE A 103 -3.57 3.29 19.75
C ILE A 103 -3.33 4.64 20.45
N GLY A 104 -3.31 4.63 21.78
CA GLY A 104 -3.34 5.87 22.58
C GLY A 104 -4.53 6.75 22.23
N GLU A 105 -4.28 7.95 21.70
CA GLU A 105 -5.32 8.91 21.29
C GLU A 105 -5.75 8.75 19.81
N HIS A 106 -5.10 7.87 19.06
CA HIS A 106 -5.41 7.67 17.64
C HIS A 106 -6.43 6.54 17.44
N LEU A 107 -7.55 6.86 16.79
CA LEU A 107 -8.50 5.87 16.28
C LEU A 107 -8.18 5.56 14.82
N LEU A 108 -8.14 4.28 14.47
CA LEU A 108 -7.88 3.79 13.12
C LEU A 108 -9.01 2.85 12.68
N ASP A 109 -9.48 3.06 11.44
CA ASP A 109 -10.32 2.10 10.72
C ASP A 109 -9.42 1.28 9.79
N ILE A 110 -9.46 -0.05 9.90
CA ILE A 110 -8.70 -0.98 9.06
C ILE A 110 -9.69 -1.75 8.20
N TYR A 111 -9.75 -1.43 6.91
CA TYR A 111 -10.53 -2.16 5.93
C TYR A 111 -9.68 -3.28 5.37
N SER A 112 -10.05 -4.53 5.66
CA SER A 112 -9.24 -5.69 5.31
C SER A 112 -9.78 -6.32 4.03
N GLN A 113 -8.96 -6.35 2.99
CA GLN A 113 -9.24 -7.04 1.72
C GLN A 113 -8.24 -8.19 1.57
N ARG A 114 -8.51 -9.12 0.66
CA ARG A 114 -7.56 -10.20 0.36
C ARG A 114 -6.27 -9.67 -0.29
N SER A 115 -6.36 -8.57 -1.02
CA SER A 115 -5.23 -7.86 -1.65
C SER A 115 -4.38 -7.05 -0.66
N GLY A 116 -4.86 -6.83 0.57
CA GLY A 116 -4.18 -6.02 1.58
C GLY A 116 -5.14 -5.24 2.47
N ASN A 117 -4.58 -4.34 3.28
CA ASN A 117 -5.35 -3.50 4.20
C ASN A 117 -5.35 -2.05 3.76
N ILE A 118 -6.48 -1.36 3.93
CA ILE A 118 -6.56 0.10 3.84
C ILE A 118 -6.73 0.65 5.24
N VAL A 119 -5.91 1.61 5.63
CA VAL A 119 -5.95 2.20 6.98
C VAL A 119 -6.38 3.65 6.90
N HIS A 120 -7.37 4.02 7.70
CA HIS A 120 -7.91 5.37 7.73
C HIS A 120 -7.91 5.91 9.16
N LEU A 121 -7.37 7.11 9.35
CA LEU A 121 -7.41 7.84 10.62
C LEU A 121 -8.45 8.97 10.48
N PRO A 122 -9.73 8.71 10.82
CA PRO A 122 -10.84 9.61 10.48
C PRO A 122 -10.70 11.00 11.10
N ALA A 123 -10.21 11.09 12.34
CA ALA A 123 -10.07 12.36 13.05
C ALA A 123 -9.04 13.30 12.39
N LEU A 124 -8.05 12.73 11.69
CA LEU A 124 -6.96 13.49 11.05
C LEU A 124 -7.13 13.56 9.52
N GLY A 125 -8.10 12.84 8.96
CA GLY A 125 -8.28 12.75 7.51
C GLY A 125 -7.09 12.10 6.80
N ILE A 126 -6.40 11.16 7.44
CA ILE A 126 -5.26 10.45 6.84
C ILE A 126 -5.73 9.10 6.30
N LEU A 127 -5.35 8.77 5.06
CA LEU A 127 -5.68 7.51 4.41
C LEU A 127 -4.42 6.84 3.85
N CYS A 128 -4.10 5.65 4.35
CA CYS A 128 -3.04 4.79 3.83
C CYS A 128 -3.64 3.87 2.76
N GLY A 129 -3.25 4.08 1.50
CA GLY A 129 -3.85 3.44 0.33
C GLY A 129 -3.21 2.11 -0.09
N GLY A 130 -2.13 1.72 0.59
CA GLY A 130 -1.32 0.58 0.20
C GLY A 130 -0.69 0.71 -1.17
N GLN A 131 -0.67 -0.37 -1.93
CA GLN A 131 -0.06 -0.41 -3.26
C GLN A 131 -0.82 0.41 -4.33
N PHE A 132 -1.99 0.93 -4.00
CA PHE A 132 -2.83 1.70 -4.91
C PHE A 132 -2.57 3.21 -4.77
N GLY A 133 -2.97 3.97 -5.78
CA GLY A 133 -2.84 5.42 -5.82
C GLY A 133 -1.39 5.92 -5.78
N SER A 134 -0.44 5.08 -6.18
CA SER A 134 0.97 5.45 -6.25
C SER A 134 1.27 6.28 -7.49
N ASP A 135 2.13 7.29 -7.33
CA ASP A 135 2.72 8.00 -8.46
C ASP A 135 4.02 7.38 -8.98
N ALA A 136 4.50 6.29 -8.38
CA ALA A 136 5.80 5.71 -8.71
C ALA A 136 5.77 4.22 -9.01
N THR A 137 4.75 3.50 -8.54
CA THR A 137 4.59 2.06 -8.79
C THR A 137 3.28 1.74 -9.50
N LEU A 138 3.09 0.46 -9.82
CA LEU A 138 1.86 -0.10 -10.39
C LEU A 138 1.15 -0.97 -9.35
N PRO A 139 -0.18 -1.09 -9.40
CA PRO A 139 -0.89 -2.05 -8.55
C PRO A 139 -0.49 -3.48 -8.94
N GLN A 140 -0.15 -4.29 -7.94
CA GLN A 140 0.20 -5.70 -8.13
C GLN A 140 -1.02 -6.60 -7.92
N LEU A 141 -1.20 -7.56 -8.83
CA LEU A 141 -2.21 -8.61 -8.68
C LEU A 141 -1.77 -9.63 -7.63
N ALA A 142 -2.69 -10.01 -6.75
CA ALA A 142 -2.46 -11.11 -5.84
C ALA A 142 -2.26 -12.44 -6.61
N PRO A 143 -1.56 -13.43 -6.02
CA PRO A 143 -1.42 -14.74 -6.63
C PRO A 143 -2.78 -15.34 -6.99
N ALA A 144 -2.88 -15.83 -8.22
CA ALA A 144 -4.11 -16.37 -8.80
C ALA A 144 -5.29 -15.37 -8.89
N SER A 145 -5.05 -14.07 -8.76
CA SER A 145 -6.09 -13.06 -8.96
C SER A 145 -6.42 -12.91 -10.45
N ASP A 146 -7.71 -12.72 -10.75
CA ASP A 146 -8.18 -12.26 -12.05
C ASP A 146 -8.26 -10.73 -12.15
N GLY A 147 -7.88 -10.01 -11.07
CA GLY A 147 -7.94 -8.56 -10.95
C GLY A 147 -9.27 -7.99 -10.44
N SER A 148 -10.27 -8.82 -10.11
CA SER A 148 -11.55 -8.34 -9.59
C SER A 148 -11.43 -7.75 -8.17
N GLU A 149 -10.70 -8.41 -7.27
CA GLU A 149 -10.52 -7.99 -5.88
C GLU A 149 -9.74 -6.66 -5.76
N GLU A 150 -8.70 -6.47 -6.59
CA GLU A 150 -7.95 -5.23 -6.66
C GLU A 150 -8.84 -4.06 -7.14
N LEU A 151 -9.74 -4.31 -8.10
CA LEU A 151 -10.70 -3.31 -8.56
C LEU A 151 -11.75 -2.99 -7.48
N ASP A 152 -12.18 -3.96 -6.69
CA ASP A 152 -13.06 -3.72 -5.53
C ASP A 152 -12.36 -2.88 -4.45
N THR A 153 -11.06 -3.13 -4.24
CA THR A 153 -10.22 -2.32 -3.34
C THR A 153 -10.09 -0.87 -3.85
N LEU A 154 -9.88 -0.68 -5.15
CA LEU A 154 -9.85 0.65 -5.79
C LEU A 154 -11.21 1.37 -5.68
N ARG A 155 -12.33 0.65 -5.81
CA ARG A 155 -13.68 1.21 -5.59
C ARG A 155 -13.88 1.65 -4.14
N LEU A 156 -13.43 0.83 -3.19
CA LEU A 156 -13.44 1.19 -1.77
C LEU A 156 -12.63 2.46 -1.51
N LEU A 157 -11.40 2.54 -2.02
CA LEU A 157 -10.54 3.71 -1.88
C LEU A 157 -11.19 4.96 -2.49
N ALA A 158 -11.70 4.86 -3.72
CA ALA A 158 -12.38 5.97 -4.38
C ALA A 158 -13.60 6.44 -3.57
N ARG A 159 -14.36 5.51 -2.97
CA ARG A 159 -15.48 5.82 -2.08
C ARG A 159 -15.01 6.56 -0.83
N LEU A 160 -13.97 6.06 -0.16
CA LEU A 160 -13.42 6.70 1.04
C LEU A 160 -12.92 8.12 0.74
N VAL A 161 -12.16 8.30 -0.35
CA VAL A 161 -11.70 9.61 -0.81
C VAL A 161 -12.86 10.54 -1.17
N LYS A 162 -13.97 9.99 -1.69
CA LYS A 162 -15.14 10.77 -2.08
C LYS A 162 -15.99 11.23 -0.89
N GLU A 163 -16.21 10.34 0.07
CA GLU A 163 -17.15 10.52 1.18
C GLU A 163 -16.51 11.12 2.43
N ARG A 164 -15.19 10.94 2.61
CA ARG A 164 -14.47 11.43 3.78
C ARG A 164 -13.69 12.70 3.45
N GLN A 165 -13.45 13.52 4.48
CA GLN A 165 -12.51 14.63 4.38
C GLN A 165 -11.10 14.09 4.52
N ILE A 166 -10.50 13.72 3.39
CA ILE A 166 -9.10 13.30 3.33
C ILE A 166 -8.23 14.54 3.20
N GLN A 167 -7.34 14.74 4.18
CA GLN A 167 -6.31 15.77 4.19
C GLN A 167 -4.97 15.25 3.66
N LEU A 168 -4.71 13.95 3.83
CA LEU A 168 -3.46 13.33 3.39
C LEU A 168 -3.70 11.89 2.96
N TYR A 169 -3.28 11.58 1.74
CA TYR A 169 -3.20 10.23 1.22
C TYR A 169 -1.75 9.77 1.19
N ILE A 170 -1.50 8.59 1.75
CA ILE A 170 -0.17 7.99 1.87
C ILE A 170 -0.19 6.64 1.13
N PRO A 171 0.40 6.53 -0.07
CA PRO A 171 0.61 5.23 -0.69
C PRO A 171 1.73 4.47 0.05
N GLN A 172 1.77 3.15 -0.06
CA GLN A 172 2.88 2.35 0.48
C GLN A 172 4.21 2.75 -0.15
N THR A 173 4.20 3.11 -1.44
CA THR A 173 5.37 3.56 -2.18
C THR A 173 4.98 4.74 -3.07
N GLY A 174 5.83 5.76 -3.15
CA GLY A 174 5.59 7.00 -3.89
C GLY A 174 5.28 8.19 -2.98
N LEU A 175 5.00 9.34 -3.58
CA LEU A 175 4.78 10.59 -2.85
C LEU A 175 3.38 10.62 -2.23
N GLN A 176 3.30 11.19 -1.04
CA GLN A 176 2.03 11.55 -0.41
C GLN A 176 1.27 12.62 -1.21
N ALA A 177 -0.06 12.60 -1.15
CA ALA A 177 -0.91 13.57 -1.85
C ALA A 177 -1.94 14.19 -0.89
N GLY A 178 -2.00 15.52 -0.84
CA GLY A 178 -3.02 16.25 -0.04
C GLY A 178 -4.25 16.67 -0.85
N GLU A 179 -4.12 16.74 -2.18
CA GLU A 179 -5.22 17.15 -3.06
C GLU A 179 -6.08 15.96 -3.47
N ARG A 180 -7.37 16.01 -3.13
CA ARG A 180 -8.34 14.97 -3.49
C ARG A 180 -8.40 14.68 -4.99
N ALA A 181 -8.30 15.71 -5.83
CA ALA A 181 -8.32 15.55 -7.28
C ALA A 181 -7.12 14.72 -7.78
N GLU A 182 -5.94 14.97 -7.22
CA GLU A 182 -4.73 14.23 -7.53
C GLU A 182 -4.84 12.76 -7.09
N VAL A 183 -5.33 12.50 -5.87
CA VAL A 183 -5.57 11.12 -5.40
C VAL A 183 -6.53 10.38 -6.32
N MET A 184 -7.66 11.00 -6.68
CA MET A 184 -8.65 10.39 -7.58
C MET A 184 -8.07 10.11 -8.96
N ARG A 185 -7.21 11.00 -9.49
CA ARG A 185 -6.50 10.79 -10.76
C ARG A 185 -5.57 9.58 -10.69
N ARG A 186 -4.79 9.44 -9.62
CA ARG A 186 -3.89 8.28 -9.42
C ARG A 186 -4.68 6.97 -9.34
N LEU A 187 -5.77 6.94 -8.56
CA LEU A 187 -6.65 5.77 -8.49
C LEU A 187 -7.28 5.43 -9.85
N ALA A 188 -7.67 6.44 -10.64
CA ALA A 188 -8.22 6.22 -11.98
C ALA A 188 -7.19 5.61 -12.94
N ASN A 189 -5.91 5.99 -12.82
CA ASN A 189 -4.83 5.39 -13.61
C ASN A 189 -4.65 3.90 -13.26
N ASP A 190 -4.69 3.54 -11.98
CA ASP A 190 -4.62 2.14 -11.54
C ASP A 190 -5.80 1.32 -12.09
N VAL A 191 -7.02 1.88 -12.02
CA VAL A 191 -8.22 1.26 -12.58
C VAL A 191 -8.06 1.03 -14.09
N ALA A 192 -7.58 2.04 -14.82
CA ALA A 192 -7.38 1.94 -16.27
C ALA A 192 -6.34 0.88 -16.65
N TYR A 193 -5.24 0.82 -15.91
CA TYR A 193 -4.18 -0.18 -16.10
C TYR A 193 -4.71 -1.60 -15.86
N LEU A 194 -5.35 -1.85 -14.70
CA LEU A 194 -5.88 -3.18 -14.38
C LEU A 194 -6.98 -3.60 -15.35
N HIS A 195 -7.91 -2.70 -15.72
CA HIS A 195 -8.93 -3.02 -16.73
C HIS A 195 -8.33 -3.37 -18.09
N SER A 196 -7.28 -2.66 -18.52
CA SER A 196 -6.61 -2.93 -19.79
C SER A 196 -5.95 -4.31 -19.79
N LEU A 197 -5.22 -4.65 -18.73
CA LEU A 197 -4.62 -5.97 -18.55
C LEU A 197 -5.67 -7.09 -18.57
N ARG A 198 -6.72 -6.96 -17.74
CA ARG A 198 -7.80 -7.97 -17.62
C ARG A 198 -8.53 -8.20 -18.93
N ARG A 199 -8.69 -7.16 -19.76
CA ARG A 199 -9.38 -7.27 -21.05
C ARG A 199 -8.50 -7.92 -22.11
N VAL A 200 -7.22 -7.56 -22.15
CA VAL A 200 -6.35 -7.92 -23.28
C VAL A 200 -5.61 -9.24 -23.02
N VAL A 201 -5.00 -9.43 -21.85
CA VAL A 201 -4.11 -10.56 -21.59
C VAL A 201 -4.82 -11.92 -21.69
N PRO A 202 -6.00 -12.13 -21.07
CA PRO A 202 -6.72 -13.40 -21.23
C PRO A 202 -7.18 -13.66 -22.67
N ALA A 203 -7.52 -12.60 -23.41
CA ALA A 203 -7.95 -12.72 -24.81
C ALA A 203 -6.81 -13.17 -25.73
N LEU A 204 -5.58 -12.66 -25.51
CA LEU A 204 -4.38 -13.11 -26.23
C LEU A 204 -4.11 -14.61 -26.00
N ALA A 205 -4.20 -15.06 -24.74
CA ALA A 205 -4.01 -16.47 -24.40
C ALA A 205 -5.06 -17.40 -25.05
N GLN A 206 -6.29 -16.90 -25.24
CA GLN A 206 -7.36 -17.67 -25.87
C GLN A 206 -7.20 -17.80 -27.39
N ARG A 207 -6.69 -16.76 -28.06
CA ARG A 207 -6.54 -16.72 -29.53
C ARG A 207 -5.42 -17.62 -30.03
N GLY A 208 -4.44 -17.94 -29.19
CA GLY A 208 -3.29 -18.74 -29.60
C GLY A 208 -2.37 -18.00 -30.58
N ASP A 209 -2.38 -16.66 -30.51
CA ASP A 209 -1.48 -15.81 -31.28
C ASP A 209 -0.02 -16.18 -30.98
N GLU A 210 0.88 -15.93 -31.94
CA GLU A 210 2.30 -16.19 -31.75
C GLU A 210 2.81 -15.51 -30.47
N ALA A 211 3.66 -16.23 -29.72
CA ALA A 211 4.12 -15.79 -28.40
C ALA A 211 4.78 -14.39 -28.45
N GLU A 212 5.46 -14.07 -29.55
CA GLU A 212 6.11 -12.78 -29.78
C GLU A 212 5.09 -11.64 -29.97
N THR A 213 4.01 -11.88 -30.73
CA THR A 213 2.92 -10.91 -30.90
C THR A 213 2.17 -10.68 -29.59
N SER A 214 1.89 -11.75 -28.84
CA SER A 214 1.25 -11.66 -27.52
C SER A 214 2.10 -10.88 -26.51
N ALA A 215 3.42 -11.10 -26.51
CA ALA A 215 4.35 -10.38 -25.65
C ALA A 215 4.41 -8.90 -26.02
N SER A 216 4.49 -8.56 -27.32
CA SER A 216 4.51 -7.16 -27.77
C SER A 216 3.23 -6.41 -27.40
N VAL A 217 2.07 -7.04 -27.57
CA VAL A 217 0.80 -6.43 -27.17
C VAL A 217 0.72 -6.26 -25.65
N ALA A 218 1.15 -7.25 -24.86
CA ALA A 218 1.17 -7.15 -23.41
C ALA A 218 2.07 -6.01 -22.93
N ASP A 219 3.29 -5.91 -23.48
CA ASP A 219 4.26 -4.84 -23.15
C ASP A 219 3.71 -3.44 -23.47
N SER A 220 2.89 -3.30 -24.52
CA SER A 220 2.26 -2.02 -24.89
C SER A 220 1.23 -1.53 -23.86
N LEU A 221 0.79 -2.39 -22.93
CA LEU A 221 -0.17 -2.03 -21.88
C LEU A 221 0.51 -1.37 -20.67
N LEU A 222 1.84 -1.34 -20.61
CA LEU A 222 2.58 -0.61 -19.58
C LEU A 222 2.36 0.91 -19.77
N PRO A 223 1.88 1.65 -18.76
CA PRO A 223 1.74 3.09 -18.86
C PRO A 223 3.09 3.76 -19.15
N ALA A 224 3.11 4.71 -20.10
CA ALA A 224 4.34 5.35 -20.55
C ALA A 224 5.10 6.08 -19.43
N ASP A 225 4.38 6.60 -18.44
CA ASP A 225 4.92 7.27 -17.25
C ASP A 225 5.34 6.30 -16.13
N ARG A 226 5.26 4.98 -16.35
CA ARG A 226 5.60 3.91 -15.40
C ARG A 226 6.60 2.93 -15.99
N ASN A 227 7.65 3.46 -16.62
CA ASN A 227 8.62 2.65 -17.37
C ASN A 227 9.87 2.22 -16.58
N SER A 228 9.89 2.44 -15.26
CA SER A 228 11.00 2.03 -14.41
C SER A 228 11.19 0.50 -14.41
N LEU A 229 12.40 0.03 -14.11
CA LEU A 229 12.67 -1.41 -13.98
C LEU A 229 11.75 -2.10 -12.96
N HIS A 230 11.44 -1.39 -11.86
CA HIS A 230 10.52 -1.88 -10.83
C HIS A 230 9.09 -2.06 -11.39
N CYS A 231 8.55 -1.05 -12.07
CA CYS A 231 7.22 -1.14 -12.69
C CYS A 231 7.16 -2.23 -13.76
N ARG A 232 8.20 -2.36 -14.59
CA ARG A 232 8.29 -3.45 -15.59
C ARG A 232 8.21 -4.83 -14.94
N ARG A 233 8.88 -5.02 -13.80
CA ARG A 233 8.80 -6.29 -13.05
C ARG A 233 7.39 -6.58 -12.54
N ILE A 234 6.71 -5.58 -11.96
CA ILE A 234 5.32 -5.73 -11.52
C ILE A 234 4.41 -6.03 -12.72
N HIS A 235 4.60 -5.33 -13.83
CA HIS A 235 3.83 -5.54 -15.05
C HIS A 235 3.96 -6.97 -15.57
N LEU A 236 5.19 -7.46 -15.72
CA LEU A 236 5.45 -8.84 -16.15
C LEU A 236 4.81 -9.86 -15.18
N ALA A 237 4.89 -9.64 -13.86
CA ALA A 237 4.26 -10.50 -12.87
C ALA A 237 2.72 -10.50 -12.98
N ASN A 238 2.11 -9.35 -13.24
CA ASN A 238 0.66 -9.24 -13.46
C ASN A 238 0.24 -9.97 -14.73
N VAL A 239 0.97 -9.80 -15.84
CA VAL A 239 0.72 -10.51 -17.10
C VAL A 239 0.80 -12.02 -16.88
N GLN A 240 1.85 -12.50 -16.23
CA GLN A 240 2.01 -13.92 -15.90
C GLN A 240 0.87 -14.46 -15.04
N THR A 241 0.45 -13.71 -14.02
CA THR A 241 -0.70 -14.09 -13.16
C THR A 241 -1.96 -14.30 -14.00
N LEU A 242 -2.28 -13.38 -14.92
CA LEU A 242 -3.48 -13.47 -15.78
C LEU A 242 -3.38 -14.59 -16.83
N LEU A 243 -2.18 -14.86 -17.37
CA LEU A 243 -1.95 -15.99 -18.27
C LEU A 243 -2.15 -17.33 -17.55
N GLY A 244 -1.64 -17.47 -16.32
CA GLY A 244 -1.78 -18.67 -15.49
C GLY A 244 -3.24 -19.02 -15.17
N GLN A 245 -4.10 -18.01 -14.98
CA GLN A 245 -5.55 -18.20 -14.79
C GLN A 245 -6.24 -18.82 -16.03
N THR A 246 -5.76 -18.48 -17.23
CA THR A 246 -6.34 -18.99 -18.48
C THR A 246 -6.00 -20.47 -18.68
N GLY A 247 -4.79 -20.90 -18.25
CA GLY A 247 -4.37 -22.30 -18.27
C GLY A 247 -5.16 -23.18 -17.28
N GLN A 248 -5.43 -22.69 -16.07
CA GLN A 248 -6.22 -23.42 -15.08
C GLN A 248 -7.67 -23.66 -15.53
N LYS A 249 -8.32 -22.66 -16.14
CA LYS A 249 -9.70 -22.81 -16.65
C LYS A 249 -9.83 -23.88 -17.75
N ARG A 250 -8.79 -24.11 -18.56
CA ARG A 250 -8.77 -25.16 -19.59
C ARG A 250 -8.58 -26.58 -19.04
N ALA A 251 -8.01 -26.74 -17.84
CA ALA A 251 -7.79 -28.05 -17.24
C ALA A 251 -8.99 -28.60 -16.45
N THR A 252 -9.97 -27.73 -16.15
CA THR A 252 -11.19 -28.05 -15.39
C THR A 252 -12.45 -28.19 -16.25
N THR A 253 -12.30 -28.13 -17.59
CA THR A 253 -13.36 -28.36 -18.60
C THR A 253 -12.99 -29.53 -19.48
#